data_AF-A0AAU1K489-F1
#
_entry.id   AF-A0AAU1K489-F1
#
_cell.length_a   1.000
_cell.length_b   1.000
_cell.length_c   1.000
_cell.angle_alpha   90.00
_cell.angle_beta   90.00
_cell.angle_gamma   90.00
#
_symmetry.space_group_name_H-M   'P 1'
#
loop_
_entity.id
_entity.type
_entity.pdbx_description
1 polymer ?
#
loop_
_entity_poly.entity_id
_entity_poly.type
_entity_poly.pdbx_seq_one_letter_code
_entity_poly.pdbx_strand_id
1 'polypeptide(L)'
;MVLFRRLLGEVLRAQRLERGMTLREVSAEARVSLGYISEVERGQKEASSELLASLCSALDVALSDVLRDVSDAVALEEATILRMPVRAAADAAAA
;
A
#
# COMPACT_ATOMS: atom_id res chain seq x y z
N MET A 1 10.59 2.40 9.59
CA MET A 1 9.77 1.22 9.93
C MET A 1 8.76 1.04 8.82
N VAL A 2 8.64 -0.17 8.27
CA VAL A 2 7.71 -0.46 7.18
C VAL A 2 6.28 -0.45 7.73
N LEU A 3 5.37 0.24 7.04
CA LEU A 3 3.95 0.30 7.41
C LEU A 3 3.13 -0.40 6.32
N PHE A 4 2.53 -1.53 6.68
CA PHE A 4 1.75 -2.34 5.76
C PHE A 4 0.65 -1.55 5.04
N ARG A 5 -0.15 -0.75 5.78
CA ARG A 5 -1.21 0.09 5.17
C ARG A 5 -0.74 1.04 4.07
N ARG A 6 0.52 1.52 4.14
CA ARG A 6 1.06 2.42 3.12
C ARG A 6 1.30 1.65 1.83
N LEU A 7 2.04 0.54 1.93
CA LEU A 7 2.37 -0.29 0.79
C LEU A 7 1.13 -0.96 0.18
N LEU A 8 0.20 -1.41 1.03
CA LEU A 8 -1.12 -1.89 0.59
C LEU A 8 -1.88 -0.81 -0.20
N GLY A 9 -1.93 0.42 0.32
CA GLY A 9 -2.58 1.54 -0.36
C GLY A 9 -1.95 1.86 -1.71
N GLU A 10 -0.63 1.84 -1.79
CA GLU A 10 0.13 2.07 -3.03
C GLU A 10 -0.14 0.99 -4.07
N VAL A 11 -0.15 -0.29 -3.68
CA VAL A 11 -0.47 -1.42 -4.58
C VAL A 11 -1.92 -1.34 -5.06
N LEU A 12 -2.88 -1.09 -4.17
CA LEU A 12 -4.30 -0.94 -4.57
C LEU A 12 -4.48 0.22 -5.55
N ARG A 13 -3.77 1.34 -5.33
CA ARG A 13 -3.76 2.47 -6.24
C ARG A 13 -3.16 2.10 -7.60
N ALA A 14 -2.06 1.35 -7.62
CA ALA A 14 -1.43 0.90 -8.86
C ALA A 14 -2.40 0.01 -9.67
N GLN A 15 -2.99 -1.01 -9.03
CA GLN A 15 -3.99 -1.89 -9.64
C GLN A 15 -5.18 -1.10 -10.22
N ARG A 16 -5.68 -0.10 -9.49
CA ARG A 16 -6.74 0.79 -9.98
C ARG A 16 -6.33 1.57 -11.23
N LEU A 17 -5.13 2.15 -11.23
CA LEU A 17 -4.63 2.95 -12.35
C LEU A 17 -4.31 2.10 -13.58
N GLU A 18 -3.78 0.90 -13.40
CA GLU A 18 -3.52 -0.07 -14.48
C GLU A 18 -4.80 -0.46 -15.23
N ARG A 19 -5.92 -0.49 -14.51
CA ARG A 19 -7.26 -0.74 -15.08
C ARG A 19 -7.95 0.50 -15.63
N GLY A 20 -7.29 1.66 -15.57
CA GLY A 20 -7.86 2.93 -16.02
C GLY A 20 -9.06 3.39 -15.21
N MET A 21 -9.27 2.85 -14.00
CA MET A 21 -10.43 3.16 -13.18
C MET A 21 -10.20 4.43 -12.33
N THR A 22 -11.22 5.26 -12.25
CA THR A 22 -11.30 6.40 -11.34
C THR A 22 -11.74 5.95 -9.94
N LEU A 23 -11.45 6.77 -8.94
CA LEU A 23 -11.96 6.51 -7.58
C LEU A 23 -13.50 6.48 -7.51
N ARG A 24 -14.21 7.20 -8.39
CA ARG A 24 -15.69 7.18 -8.43
C ARG A 24 -16.22 5.84 -8.92
N GLU A 25 -15.60 5.27 -9.94
CA GLU A 25 -15.99 3.96 -10.47
C GLU A 25 -15.76 2.87 -9.43
N VAL A 26 -14.58 2.82 -8.81
CA VAL A 26 -14.30 1.86 -7.73
C VAL A 26 -15.22 2.07 -6.54
N SER A 27 -15.53 3.33 -6.18
CA SER A 27 -16.47 3.65 -5.10
C SER A 27 -17.87 3.08 -5.35
N ALA A 28 -18.35 3.19 -6.60
CA ALA A 28 -19.66 2.66 -6.98
C ALA A 28 -19.68 1.13 -6.90
N GLU A 29 -18.64 0.47 -7.40
CA GLU A 29 -18.56 -1.00 -7.44
C GLU A 29 -18.32 -1.61 -6.04
N ALA A 30 -17.37 -1.05 -5.28
CA ALA A 30 -17.02 -1.54 -3.94
C ALA A 30 -18.06 -1.16 -2.87
N ARG A 31 -19.04 -0.29 -3.19
CA ARG A 31 -20.02 0.27 -2.24
C ARG A 31 -19.38 0.96 -1.03
N VAL A 32 -18.25 1.60 -1.27
CA VAL A 32 -17.45 2.29 -0.25
C VAL A 32 -17.27 3.74 -0.67
N SER A 33 -17.26 4.67 0.28
CA SER A 33 -17.12 6.09 -0.06
C SER A 33 -15.79 6.39 -0.76
N LEU A 34 -15.83 7.23 -1.80
CA LEU A 34 -14.65 7.70 -2.52
C LEU A 34 -13.58 8.25 -1.56
N GLY A 35 -14.00 9.03 -0.57
CA GLY A 35 -13.10 9.61 0.43
C GLY A 35 -12.32 8.53 1.18
N TYR A 36 -13.01 7.48 1.62
CA TYR A 36 -12.38 6.39 2.38
C TYR A 36 -11.42 5.56 1.52
N ILE A 37 -11.77 5.25 0.27
CA ILE A 37 -10.85 4.60 -0.69
C ILE A 37 -9.60 5.47 -0.89
N SER A 38 -9.80 6.77 -1.03
CA SER A 38 -8.71 7.73 -1.21
C SER A 38 -7.78 7.80 0.00
N GLU A 39 -8.32 7.72 1.22
CA GLU A 39 -7.52 7.65 2.46
C GLU A 39 -6.74 6.33 2.55
N VAL A 40 -7.35 5.20 2.16
CA VAL A 40 -6.69 3.89 2.10
C VAL A 40 -5.54 3.90 1.10
N GLU A 41 -5.75 4.38 -0.12
CA GLU A 41 -4.69 4.47 -1.14
C GLU A 41 -3.50 5.34 -0.73
N ARG A 42 -3.72 6.30 0.18
CA ARG A 42 -2.66 7.14 0.75
C ARG A 42 -2.03 6.56 2.02
N GLY A 43 -2.45 5.38 2.46
CA GLY A 43 -1.99 4.77 3.72
C GLY A 43 -2.40 5.54 4.98
N GLN A 44 -3.48 6.34 4.90
CA GLN A 44 -4.00 7.11 6.04
C GLN A 44 -4.95 6.28 6.91
N LYS A 45 -5.52 5.20 6.35
CA LYS A 45 -6.43 4.28 7.03
C LYS A 45 -5.96 2.85 6.88
N GLU A 46 -6.20 2.06 7.92
CA GLU A 46 -6.12 0.60 7.84
C GLU A 46 -7.34 0.09 7.05
N ALA A 47 -7.11 -0.84 6.13
CA ALA A 47 -8.19 -1.52 5.42
C ALA A 47 -8.60 -2.77 6.22
N SER A 48 -9.90 -2.92 6.49
CA SER A 48 -10.40 -4.18 7.03
C SER A 48 -10.36 -5.28 5.96
N SER A 49 -10.45 -6.54 6.37
CA SER A 49 -10.51 -7.66 5.44
C SER A 49 -11.71 -7.58 4.50
N GLU A 50 -12.86 -7.12 4.99
CA GLU A 50 -14.08 -6.90 4.21
C GLU A 50 -13.92 -5.78 3.18
N LEU A 51 -13.27 -4.68 3.57
CA LEU A 51 -12.97 -3.59 2.65
C LEU A 51 -12.00 -4.06 1.56
N LEU A 52 -10.95 -4.76 1.94
CA LEU A 52 -9.95 -5.28 1.00
C LEU A 52 -10.59 -6.26 0.02
N ALA A 53 -11.45 -7.17 0.48
CA ALA A 53 -12.21 -8.06 -0.38
C ALA A 53 -13.12 -7.29 -1.36
N SER A 54 -13.82 -6.25 -0.88
CA SER A 54 -14.68 -5.41 -1.71
C SER A 54 -13.89 -4.66 -2.79
N LEU A 55 -12.72 -4.12 -2.44
CA LEU A 55 -11.82 -3.46 -3.39
C LEU A 55 -11.23 -4.44 -4.41
N CYS A 56 -10.80 -5.62 -3.98
CA CYS A 56 -10.29 -6.66 -4.90
C CYS A 56 -11.37 -7.09 -5.91
N SER A 57 -12.61 -7.29 -5.43
CA SER A 57 -13.75 -7.58 -6.30
C SER A 57 -14.03 -6.44 -7.28
N ALA A 58 -14.03 -5.19 -6.80
CA ALA A 58 -14.30 -4.03 -7.65
C ALA A 58 -13.21 -3.76 -8.69
N LEU A 59 -11.98 -4.14 -8.37
CA LEU A 59 -10.83 -4.05 -9.26
C LEU A 59 -10.67 -5.32 -10.11
N ASP A 60 -11.52 -6.34 -10.01
CA ASP A 60 -11.33 -7.61 -10.73
C ASP A 60 -9.88 -8.15 -10.60
N VAL A 61 -9.41 -8.27 -9.36
CA VAL A 61 -8.08 -8.77 -9.02
C VAL A 61 -8.18 -9.77 -7.86
N ALA A 62 -7.40 -10.84 -7.90
CA ALA A 62 -7.36 -11.80 -6.81
C ALA A 62 -6.62 -11.20 -5.60
N LEU A 63 -7.15 -11.43 -4.40
CA LEU A 63 -6.49 -11.01 -3.16
C LEU A 63 -5.06 -11.55 -3.03
N SER A 64 -4.81 -12.78 -3.51
CA SER A 64 -3.48 -13.38 -3.51
C SER A 64 -2.45 -12.59 -4.32
N ASP A 65 -2.89 -11.97 -5.42
CA ASP A 65 -2.00 -11.22 -6.31
C ASP A 65 -1.66 -9.87 -5.66
N VAL A 66 -2.66 -9.19 -5.10
CA VAL A 66 -2.46 -7.96 -4.30
C VAL A 66 -1.50 -8.23 -3.14
N LEU A 67 -1.67 -9.32 -2.41
CA LEU A 67 -0.80 -9.65 -1.27
C LEU A 67 0.63 -10.01 -1.71
N ARG A 68 0.80 -10.61 -2.90
CA ARG A 68 2.12 -10.86 -3.48
C ARG A 68 2.82 -9.54 -3.80
N ASP A 69 2.14 -8.64 -4.50
CA ASP A 69 2.69 -7.32 -4.86
C ASP A 69 3.07 -6.52 -3.60
N VAL A 70 2.24 -6.58 -2.55
CA VAL A 70 2.56 -5.95 -1.26
C VAL A 70 3.75 -6.62 -0.59
N SER A 71 3.84 -7.95 -0.62
CA SER A 71 5.00 -8.68 -0.08
C SER A 71 6.30 -8.27 -0.77
N ASP A 72 6.28 -8.14 -2.09
CA ASP A 72 7.45 -7.71 -2.87
C ASP A 72 7.83 -6.26 -2.55
N ALA A 73 6.83 -5.37 -2.41
CA ALA A 73 7.05 -3.98 -1.99
C ALA A 73 7.62 -3.88 -0.56
N VAL A 74 7.13 -4.71 0.36
CA VAL A 74 7.66 -4.79 1.74
C VAL A 74 9.12 -5.22 1.71
N ALA A 75 9.44 -6.29 1.00
CA ALA A 75 10.82 -6.79 0.92
C ALA A 75 11.79 -5.73 0.37
N LEU A 76 11.36 -4.96 -0.63
CA LEU A 76 12.16 -3.86 -1.20
C LEU A 76 12.39 -2.72 -0.20
N GLU A 77 11.34 -2.32 0.53
CA GLU A 77 11.43 -1.27 1.55
C GLU A 77 12.32 -1.72 2.73
N GLU A 78 12.16 -2.96 3.20
CA GLU A 78 13.00 -3.53 4.25
C GLU A 78 14.48 -3.59 3.84
N ALA A 79 14.76 -4.05 2.61
CA ALA A 79 16.11 -4.07 2.08
C ALA A 79 16.71 -2.66 1.97
N THR A 80 15.89 -1.66 1.64
CA THR A 80 16.33 -0.26 1.57
C THR A 80 16.67 0.27 2.96
N ILE A 81 15.81 0.04 3.95
CA ILE A 81 16.05 0.45 5.35
C ILE A 81 17.34 -0.18 5.89
N LEU A 82 17.59 -1.46 5.61
CA LEU A 82 18.81 -2.16 6.03
C LEU A 82 20.08 -1.64 5.34
N ARG A 83 19.96 -1.09 4.12
CA ARG A 83 21.07 -0.54 3.34
C ARG A 83 21.34 0.93 3.60
N MET A 84 20.44 1.65 4.26
CA MET A 84 20.71 3.02 4.69
C MET A 84 21.86 2.97 5.70
N PRO A 85 23.00 3.64 5.46
CA PRO A 85 24.04 3.72 6.46
C PRO A 85 23.41 4.38 7.68
N VAL A 86 23.38 3.66 8.81
CA VAL A 86 23.15 4.26 10.11
C VAL A 86 24.17 5.37 10.20
N ARG A 87 23.69 6.60 10.04
CA ARG A 87 24.47 7.82 10.02
C ARG A 87 25.51 7.70 11.13
N ALA A 88 26.79 7.71 10.77
CA ALA A 88 27.94 7.57 11.67
C ALA A 88 27.66 8.28 13.01
N ALA A 89 27.25 7.50 14.02
CA ALA A 89 26.79 8.03 15.30
C ALA A 89 27.75 7.68 16.45
N ALA A 90 29.00 7.27 16.15
CA ALA A 90 29.94 6.90 17.22
C ALA A 90 31.37 7.45 17.08
N ASP A 91 31.89 7.79 15.90
CA ASP A 91 33.33 8.06 15.79
C ASP A 91 33.75 9.55 15.68
N ALA A 92 32.81 10.50 15.78
CA ALA A 92 33.14 11.93 15.94
C ALA A 92 33.18 12.39 17.41
N ALA A 93 33.18 11.45 18.36
CA ALA A 93 33.38 11.71 19.79
C ALA A 93 34.78 11.29 20.30
N ALA A 94 35.70 10.88 19.41
CA ALA A 94 37.05 10.47 19.78
C ALA A 94 38.10 10.77 18.69
N ALA A 95 38.37 12.05 18.42
CA ALA A 95 39.65 12.54 17.89
C ALA A 95 39.82 14.04 18.18
#